data_AF-A0A3Q4H167-F1
#
_entry.id   AF-A0A3Q4H167-F1
#
_cell.length_a   1.000
_cell.length_b   1.000
_cell.length_c   1.000
_cell.angle_alpha   90.00
_cell.angle_beta   90.00
_cell.angle_gamma   90.00
#
_symmetry.space_group_name_H-M   'P 1'
#
loop_
_entity.id
_entity.type
_entity.pdbx_description
1 polymer ?
#
loop_
_entity_poly.entity_id
_entity_poly.type
_entity_poly.pdbx_seq_one_letter_code
_entity_poly.pdbx_strand_id
1 'polypeptide(L)'
;TPHVIARIQVSDSFDVAVYYLGQEVLKRQIQGTDVRITYLPSSPIPPTPLVLKARFPRIPLPEPPSTLPAGPELQALFTLLPFMEKGVVLTSTQQGVYGKRFCQGRVFWTGPHTTMPDLHKMERNTEPVLLFNKEIFKQRESEMKQQVQNAQSIFESITILQSLASQSPLGEITLNLVTVPSPTNESIGCGTF
;
A
#
# COMPACT_ATOMS: atom_id res chain seq x y z
N THR A 1 -13.24 41.38 1.99
CA THR A 1 -13.74 40.00 1.79
C THR A 1 -12.58 39.04 1.96
N PRO A 2 -12.60 38.13 2.95
CA PRO A 2 -11.48 37.21 3.12
C PRO A 2 -11.56 36.10 2.07
N HIS A 3 -10.48 35.91 1.33
CA HIS A 3 -10.31 34.80 0.40
C HIS A 3 -10.29 33.48 1.18
N VAL A 4 -11.31 32.65 0.97
CA VAL A 4 -11.33 31.26 1.43
C VAL A 4 -10.30 30.50 0.61
N ILE A 5 -9.14 30.22 1.21
CA ILE A 5 -8.21 29.22 0.69
C ILE A 5 -8.92 27.87 0.85
N ALA A 6 -9.48 27.37 -0.25
CA ALA A 6 -10.00 26.02 -0.32
C ALA A 6 -8.84 25.06 -0.03
N ARG A 7 -8.79 24.53 1.20
CA ARG A 7 -7.95 23.37 1.49
C ARG A 7 -8.45 22.27 0.57
N ILE A 8 -7.65 21.87 -0.41
CA ILE A 8 -7.90 20.65 -1.16
C ILE A 8 -7.79 19.53 -0.15
N GLN A 9 -8.94 19.12 0.40
CA GLN A 9 -9.01 17.99 1.30
C GLN A 9 -8.82 16.77 0.40
N VAL A 10 -7.58 16.25 0.37
CA VAL A 10 -7.30 14.98 -0.29
C VAL A 10 -8.16 13.94 0.44
N SER A 11 -9.24 13.51 -0.21
CA SER A 11 -10.07 12.43 0.29
C SER A 11 -9.35 11.13 0.02
N ASP A 12 -9.21 10.29 1.04
CA ASP A 12 -8.73 8.92 0.84
C ASP A 12 -9.63 8.20 -0.18
N SER A 13 -9.04 7.29 -0.94
CA SER A 13 -9.76 6.44 -1.90
C SER A 13 -9.17 5.04 -1.91
N PHE A 14 -10.00 4.07 -2.28
CA PHE A 14 -9.61 2.69 -2.51
C PHE A 14 -9.78 2.32 -3.97
N ASP A 15 -8.71 1.83 -4.58
CA ASP A 15 -8.77 1.10 -5.84
C ASP A 15 -8.83 -0.40 -5.54
N VAL A 16 -9.96 -1.02 -5.88
CA VAL A 16 -10.24 -2.43 -5.57
C VAL A 16 -10.40 -3.20 -6.86
N ALA A 17 -9.60 -4.26 -7.00
CA ALA A 17 -9.74 -5.24 -8.06
C ALA A 17 -10.10 -6.61 -7.45
N VAL A 18 -11.02 -7.33 -8.09
CA VAL A 18 -11.44 -8.68 -7.70
C VAL A 18 -11.01 -9.64 -8.79
N TYR A 19 -10.35 -10.71 -8.38
CA TYR A 19 -9.90 -11.78 -9.26
C TYR A 19 -10.57 -13.09 -8.86
N TYR A 20 -11.10 -13.82 -9.85
CA TYR A 20 -11.54 -15.20 -9.70
C TYR A 20 -10.65 -16.09 -10.55
N LEU A 21 -10.02 -17.08 -9.93
CA LEU A 21 -9.14 -18.05 -10.61
C LEU A 21 -8.06 -17.38 -11.48
N GLY A 22 -7.55 -16.22 -11.05
CA GLY A 22 -6.54 -15.43 -11.78
C GLY A 22 -7.09 -14.45 -12.83
N GLN A 23 -8.38 -14.49 -13.15
CA GLN A 23 -9.03 -13.56 -14.07
C GLN A 23 -9.61 -12.35 -13.31
N GLU A 24 -9.29 -11.12 -13.74
CA GLU A 24 -9.94 -9.90 -13.20
C GLU A 24 -11.40 -9.86 -13.63
N VAL A 25 -12.31 -9.77 -12.66
CA VAL A 25 -13.77 -9.76 -12.88
C VAL A 25 -14.43 -8.44 -12.49
N LEU A 26 -13.73 -7.61 -11.71
CA LEU A 26 -14.20 -6.30 -11.28
C LEU A 26 -13.00 -5.41 -10.96
N LYS A 27 -13.08 -4.14 -11.37
CA LYS A 27 -12.20 -3.07 -10.91
C LYS A 27 -13.02 -1.83 -10.62
N ARG A 28 -12.87 -1.26 -9.42
CA ARG A 28 -13.58 -0.04 -9.01
C ARG A 28 -12.72 0.83 -8.11
N GLN A 29 -12.86 2.14 -8.31
CA GLN A 29 -12.40 3.13 -7.36
C GLN A 29 -13.56 3.59 -6.49
N ILE A 30 -13.32 3.69 -5.18
CA ILE A 30 -14.29 4.18 -4.21
C ILE A 30 -13.64 5.33 -3.44
N GLN A 31 -14.31 6.48 -3.41
CA GLN A 31 -13.91 7.60 -2.57
C GLN A 31 -14.39 7.40 -1.14
N GLY A 32 -13.56 7.75 -0.17
CA GLY A 32 -13.87 7.68 1.25
C GLY A 32 -12.85 6.86 2.04
N THR A 33 -12.95 6.97 3.36
CA THR A 33 -12.08 6.25 4.30
C THR A 33 -12.51 4.83 4.54
N ASP A 34 -13.73 4.44 4.16
CA ASP A 34 -14.29 3.13 4.48
C ASP A 34 -14.92 2.48 3.27
N VAL A 35 -14.69 1.18 3.10
CA VAL A 35 -15.34 0.38 2.07
C VAL A 35 -15.62 -1.03 2.57
N ARG A 36 -16.77 -1.58 2.19
CA ARG A 36 -17.11 -2.98 2.46
C ARG A 36 -17.17 -3.78 1.17
N ILE A 37 -16.39 -4.85 1.10
CA ILE A 37 -16.42 -5.83 0.00
C ILE A 37 -17.28 -7.00 0.46
N THR A 38 -18.35 -7.31 -0.26
CA THR A 38 -19.39 -8.26 0.19
C THR A 38 -20.04 -8.96 -1.01
N TYR A 39 -20.43 -10.22 -0.86
CA TYR A 39 -21.30 -10.88 -1.84
C TYR A 39 -22.77 -10.58 -1.54
N LEU A 40 -23.51 -10.12 -2.55
CA LEU A 40 -24.95 -9.92 -2.46
C LEU A 40 -25.61 -10.95 -3.38
N PRO A 41 -26.33 -11.94 -2.83
CA PRO A 41 -27.03 -12.90 -3.69
C PRO A 41 -28.08 -12.16 -4.52
N SER A 42 -28.20 -12.56 -5.79
CA SER A 42 -29.25 -12.07 -6.69
C SER A 42 -30.63 -12.36 -6.07
N SER A 43 -31.30 -11.34 -5.53
CA SER A 43 -32.65 -11.48 -5.00
C SER A 43 -33.69 -11.27 -6.10
N PRO A 44 -34.73 -12.14 -6.21
CA PRO A 44 -35.85 -11.91 -7.11
C PRO A 44 -36.80 -10.80 -6.61
N ILE A 45 -36.58 -10.29 -5.40
CA ILE A 45 -37.40 -9.25 -4.78
C ILE A 45 -36.77 -7.89 -5.10
N PRO A 46 -37.55 -6.86 -5.53
CA PRO A 46 -37.03 -5.51 -5.71
C PRO A 46 -36.28 -5.07 -4.45
N PRO A 47 -35.09 -4.47 -4.57
CA PRO A 47 -34.34 -4.06 -3.40
C PRO A 47 -35.18 -3.06 -2.62
N THR A 48 -35.68 -3.46 -1.43
CA THR A 48 -36.16 -2.51 -0.43
C THR A 48 -35.04 -1.47 -0.28
N PRO A 49 -35.32 -0.15 -0.31
CA PRO A 49 -34.28 0.88 -0.31
C PRO A 49 -33.48 0.85 1.01
N LEU A 50 -32.51 -0.06 1.07
CA LEU A 50 -31.47 -0.22 2.10
C LEU A 50 -30.45 0.93 2.01
N VAL A 51 -30.57 1.79 1.00
CA VAL A 51 -29.77 3.00 0.75
C VAL A 51 -29.75 3.92 1.97
N LEU A 52 -30.76 3.88 2.84
CA LEU A 52 -30.83 4.75 4.02
C LEU A 52 -30.10 4.22 5.27
N LYS A 53 -29.50 3.02 5.29
CA LYS A 53 -28.86 2.45 6.51
C LYS A 53 -27.43 1.93 6.36
N ALA A 54 -26.83 1.95 5.17
CA ALA A 54 -25.44 1.52 5.03
C ALA A 54 -24.48 2.63 5.51
N ARG A 55 -23.76 2.39 6.62
CA ARG A 55 -22.80 3.37 7.18
C ARG A 55 -21.59 3.67 6.27
N PHE A 56 -21.30 2.80 5.30
CA PHE A 56 -20.11 2.90 4.43
C PHE A 56 -20.42 2.39 3.00
N PRO A 57 -19.73 2.91 1.97
CA PRO A 57 -19.78 2.39 0.59
C PRO A 57 -19.56 0.87 0.50
N ARG A 58 -20.22 0.22 -0.46
CA ARG A 58 -20.12 -1.23 -0.67
C ARG A 58 -19.66 -1.54 -2.09
N ILE A 59 -18.78 -2.54 -2.20
CA ILE A 59 -18.38 -3.18 -3.46
C ILE A 59 -18.99 -4.58 -3.47
N PRO A 60 -20.03 -4.83 -4.29
CA PRO A 60 -20.57 -6.17 -4.45
C PRO A 60 -19.57 -7.05 -5.22
N LEU A 61 -19.26 -8.21 -4.67
CA LEU A 61 -18.57 -9.28 -5.39
C LEU A 61 -19.49 -9.78 -6.52
N PRO A 62 -19.02 -9.83 -7.78
CA PRO A 62 -19.85 -10.23 -8.91
C PRO A 62 -20.12 -11.74 -8.91
N GLU A 63 -21.15 -12.16 -9.65
CA GLU A 63 -21.30 -13.57 -10.01
C GLU A 63 -20.11 -14.02 -10.88
N PRO A 64 -19.64 -15.29 -10.75
CA PRO A 64 -18.56 -15.81 -11.59
C PRO A 64 -18.94 -15.75 -13.09
N PRO A 65 -18.13 -15.11 -13.96
CA PRO A 65 -18.44 -15.05 -15.38
C PRO A 65 -18.25 -16.41 -16.05
N SER A 66 -19.03 -16.66 -17.11
CA SER A 66 -18.97 -17.90 -17.89
C SER A 66 -17.65 -18.11 -18.64
N THR A 67 -16.78 -17.11 -18.68
CA THR A 67 -15.43 -17.20 -19.27
C THR A 67 -14.42 -17.92 -18.38
N LEU A 68 -14.75 -18.13 -17.10
CA LEU A 68 -13.85 -18.83 -16.18
C LEU A 68 -13.68 -20.29 -16.59
N PRO A 69 -12.48 -20.88 -16.37
CA PRO A 69 -12.25 -22.28 -16.65
C PRO A 69 -13.18 -23.16 -15.79
N ALA A 70 -13.83 -24.13 -16.42
CA ALA A 70 -14.59 -25.14 -15.71
C ALA A 70 -13.65 -26.04 -14.91
N GLY A 71 -14.02 -26.36 -13.67
CA GLY A 71 -13.21 -27.21 -12.80
C GLY A 71 -13.68 -27.20 -11.34
N PRO A 72 -13.06 -28.04 -10.49
CA PRO A 72 -13.34 -28.08 -9.05
C PRO A 72 -13.18 -26.70 -8.37
N GLU A 73 -12.28 -25.86 -8.87
CA GLU A 73 -12.01 -24.53 -8.33
C GLU A 73 -13.19 -23.57 -8.58
N LEU A 74 -13.86 -23.68 -9.73
CA LEU A 74 -15.07 -22.92 -10.02
C LEU A 74 -16.22 -23.35 -9.09
N GLN A 75 -16.36 -24.65 -8.82
CA GLN A 75 -17.35 -25.16 -7.87
C GLN A 75 -17.05 -24.71 -6.44
N ALA A 76 -15.77 -24.69 -6.04
CA ALA A 76 -15.34 -24.16 -4.75
C ALA A 76 -15.65 -22.66 -4.64
N LEU A 77 -15.49 -21.89 -5.72
CA LEU A 77 -15.87 -20.48 -5.77
C LEU A 77 -17.38 -20.29 -5.56
N PHE A 78 -18.22 -21.03 -6.28
CA PHE A 78 -19.69 -20.99 -6.08
C PHE A 78 -20.08 -21.36 -4.64
N THR A 79 -19.36 -22.30 -4.04
CA THR A 79 -19.58 -22.68 -2.63
C THR A 79 -19.13 -21.57 -1.68
N LEU A 80 -18.05 -20.85 -1.98
CA LEU A 80 -17.47 -19.81 -1.13
C LEU A 80 -18.29 -18.52 -1.10
N LEU A 81 -18.79 -18.06 -2.25
CA LEU A 81 -19.42 -16.73 -2.39
C LEU A 81 -20.55 -16.46 -1.39
N PRO A 82 -21.51 -17.38 -1.15
CA PRO A 82 -22.55 -17.18 -0.13
C PRO A 82 -21.99 -16.90 1.27
N PHE A 83 -20.84 -17.47 1.62
CA PHE A 83 -20.21 -17.24 2.93
C PHE A 83 -19.57 -15.85 3.04
N MET A 84 -19.52 -15.05 1.95
CA MET A 84 -18.97 -13.69 1.89
C MET A 84 -20.00 -12.58 2.12
N GLU A 85 -21.26 -12.91 2.47
CA GLU A 85 -22.36 -11.95 2.61
C GLU A 85 -22.10 -10.80 3.58
N LYS A 86 -21.56 -11.07 4.78
CA LYS A 86 -21.23 -9.99 5.73
C LYS A 86 -19.96 -9.22 5.35
N GLY A 87 -19.17 -9.77 4.44
CA GLY A 87 -18.02 -9.12 3.83
C GLY A 87 -16.81 -8.87 4.73
N VAL A 88 -15.89 -8.10 4.15
CA VAL A 88 -14.69 -7.54 4.79
C VAL A 88 -14.79 -6.02 4.68
N VAL A 89 -14.50 -5.32 5.77
CA VAL A 89 -14.43 -3.86 5.79
C VAL A 89 -12.96 -3.44 5.76
N LEU A 90 -12.64 -2.49 4.90
CA LEU A 90 -11.38 -1.77 4.89
C LEU A 90 -11.64 -0.35 5.40
N THR A 91 -10.77 0.13 6.29
CA THR A 91 -10.82 1.48 6.85
C THR A 91 -9.43 2.11 6.75
N SER A 92 -9.32 3.22 6.03
CA SER A 92 -8.14 4.08 6.00
C SER A 92 -8.20 5.05 7.16
N THR A 93 -7.10 5.13 7.90
CA THR A 93 -6.88 6.06 9.00
C THR A 93 -5.58 6.82 8.79
N GLN A 94 -5.22 7.70 9.73
CA GLN A 94 -3.92 8.38 9.71
C GLN A 94 -2.74 7.40 9.82
N GLN A 95 -2.90 6.32 10.59
CA GLN A 95 -1.86 5.30 10.78
C GLN A 95 -1.71 4.40 9.55
N GLY A 96 -2.80 4.07 8.86
CA GLY A 96 -2.76 3.01 7.85
C GLY A 96 -4.11 2.53 7.37
N VAL A 97 -4.12 1.37 6.72
CA VAL A 97 -5.35 0.68 6.31
C VAL A 97 -5.57 -0.53 7.22
N TYR A 98 -6.76 -0.59 7.81
CA TYR A 98 -7.21 -1.69 8.64
C TYR A 98 -8.21 -2.57 7.90
N GLY A 99 -8.14 -3.88 8.12
CA GLY A 99 -9.10 -4.85 7.64
C GLY A 99 -9.86 -5.49 8.80
N LYS A 100 -11.18 -5.64 8.67
CA LYS A 100 -12.01 -6.39 9.61
C LYS A 100 -12.95 -7.35 8.89
N ARG A 101 -12.89 -8.63 9.28
CA ARG A 101 -13.69 -9.72 8.71
C ARG A 101 -14.99 -9.91 9.47
N PHE A 102 -16.11 -9.89 8.74
CA PHE A 102 -17.44 -10.21 9.26
C PHE A 102 -18.07 -11.44 8.59
N CYS A 103 -17.61 -11.77 7.38
CA CYS A 103 -18.06 -12.93 6.61
C CYS A 103 -17.75 -14.27 7.30
N GLN A 104 -18.48 -15.31 6.91
CA GLN A 104 -18.25 -16.68 7.38
C GLN A 104 -17.07 -17.32 6.65
N GLY A 105 -16.86 -16.97 5.37
CA GLY A 105 -15.73 -17.43 4.56
C GLY A 105 -14.40 -17.08 5.21
N ARG A 106 -13.41 -17.97 5.10
CA ARG A 106 -12.05 -17.70 5.61
C ARG A 106 -11.42 -16.62 4.76
N VAL A 107 -10.86 -15.61 5.39
CA VAL A 107 -10.17 -14.51 4.72
C VAL A 107 -8.71 -14.57 5.13
N PHE A 108 -7.87 -14.53 4.11
CA PHE A 108 -6.45 -14.39 4.28
C PHE A 108 -5.98 -13.12 3.60
N TRP A 109 -4.88 -12.56 4.07
CA TRP A 109 -4.34 -11.31 3.56
C TRP A 109 -2.80 -11.35 3.56
N THR A 110 -2.25 -10.48 2.73
CA THR A 110 -0.83 -10.13 2.67
C THR A 110 -0.74 -8.60 2.53
N GLY A 111 0.41 -8.02 2.88
CA GLY A 111 0.58 -6.58 2.86
C GLY A 111 2.04 -6.18 2.69
N PRO A 112 2.33 -4.94 2.28
CA PRO A 112 3.69 -4.55 1.91
C PRO A 112 4.67 -4.55 3.09
N HIS A 113 4.20 -4.62 4.35
CA HIS A 113 5.05 -4.67 5.54
C HIS A 113 5.23 -6.07 6.13
N THR A 114 4.61 -7.11 5.56
CA THR A 114 4.82 -8.47 6.02
C THR A 114 6.20 -8.94 5.55
N THR A 115 7.12 -9.19 6.49
CA THR A 115 8.50 -9.60 6.21
C THR A 115 8.62 -11.07 5.80
N MET A 116 7.55 -11.85 5.96
CA MET A 116 7.44 -13.23 5.47
C MET A 116 6.37 -13.34 4.37
N PRO A 117 6.56 -14.22 3.37
CA PRO A 117 5.58 -14.50 2.32
C PRO A 117 4.31 -15.21 2.84
N ASP A 118 4.17 -15.34 4.15
CA ASP A 118 3.10 -16.10 4.77
C ASP A 118 1.74 -15.46 4.58
N LEU A 119 0.78 -16.32 4.29
CA LEU A 119 -0.62 -15.97 4.11
C LEU A 119 -1.27 -15.79 5.50
N HIS A 120 -1.55 -14.55 5.89
CA HIS A 120 -2.04 -14.24 7.23
C HIS A 120 -3.56 -14.44 7.32
N LYS A 121 -4.03 -15.25 8.28
CA LYS A 121 -5.46 -15.47 8.49
C LYS A 121 -6.07 -14.30 9.27
N MET A 122 -7.19 -13.77 8.77
CA MET A 122 -7.99 -12.77 9.49
C MET A 122 -9.07 -13.46 10.32
N GLU A 123 -9.02 -13.27 11.64
CA GLU A 123 -10.05 -13.81 12.53
C GLU A 123 -11.37 -13.04 12.41
N ARG A 124 -12.47 -13.77 12.62
CA ARG A 124 -13.81 -13.26 12.38
C ARG A 124 -14.32 -12.53 13.62
N ASN A 125 -14.90 -11.34 13.42
CA ASN A 125 -15.50 -10.51 14.48
C ASN A 125 -14.54 -10.14 15.63
N THR A 126 -13.23 -10.16 15.39
CA THR A 126 -12.20 -9.69 16.32
C THR A 126 -11.85 -8.22 16.06
N GLU A 127 -10.81 -7.72 16.74
CA GLU A 127 -10.24 -6.40 16.45
C GLU A 127 -9.75 -6.28 15.00
N PRO A 128 -9.85 -5.08 14.39
CA PRO A 128 -9.28 -4.83 13.07
C PRO A 128 -7.77 -5.10 13.03
N VAL A 129 -7.29 -5.65 11.91
CA VAL A 129 -5.87 -5.92 11.69
C VAL A 129 -5.28 -4.83 10.79
N LEU A 130 -4.10 -4.31 11.14
CA LEU A 130 -3.38 -3.33 10.33
C LEU A 130 -2.75 -4.01 9.10
N LEU A 131 -3.31 -3.76 7.92
CA LEU A 131 -2.88 -4.36 6.65
C LEU A 131 -1.73 -3.56 6.01
N PHE A 132 -1.74 -2.24 6.23
CA PHE A 132 -0.80 -1.29 5.65
C PHE A 132 -0.50 -0.19 6.66
N ASN A 133 0.77 0.18 6.84
CA ASN A 133 1.19 1.25 7.74
C ASN A 133 1.82 2.40 6.92
N LYS A 134 1.19 3.57 6.99
CA LYS A 134 1.60 4.77 6.21
C LYS A 134 3.01 5.25 6.60
N GLU A 135 3.40 5.14 7.86
CA GLU A 135 4.71 5.61 8.34
C GLU A 135 5.83 4.67 7.91
N ILE A 136 5.65 3.35 8.11
CA ILE A 136 6.64 2.35 7.67
C ILE A 136 6.83 2.42 6.16
N PHE A 137 5.75 2.69 5.41
CA PHE A 137 5.83 2.87 3.97
C PHE A 137 6.68 4.09 3.59
N LYS A 138 6.37 5.26 4.17
CA LYS A 138 7.13 6.50 3.92
C LYS A 138 8.60 6.38 4.29
N GLN A 139 8.90 5.73 5.41
CA GLN A 139 10.28 5.50 5.85
C GLN A 139 11.06 4.68 4.82
N ARG A 140 10.50 3.54 4.39
CA ARG A 140 11.17 2.68 3.40
C ARG A 140 11.27 3.31 2.03
N GLU A 141 10.26 4.10 1.63
CA GLU A 141 10.34 4.90 0.40
C GLU A 141 11.51 5.89 0.45
N SER A 142 11.72 6.57 1.58
CA SER A 142 12.84 7.48 1.80
C SER A 142 14.19 6.76 1.76
N GLU A 143 14.31 5.63 2.44
CA GLU A 143 15.52 4.81 2.45
C GLU A 143 15.89 4.32 1.05
N MET A 144 14.90 3.82 0.30
CA MET A 144 15.10 3.36 -1.07
C MET A 144 15.53 4.51 -1.99
N LYS A 145 14.92 5.70 -1.87
CA LYS A 145 15.32 6.89 -2.62
C LYS A 145 16.77 7.29 -2.31
N GLN A 146 17.18 7.25 -1.05
CA GLN A 146 18.55 7.55 -0.66
C GLN A 146 19.55 6.52 -1.22
N GLN A 147 19.20 5.23 -1.20
CA GLN A 147 20.06 4.19 -1.79
C GLN A 147 20.25 4.39 -3.30
N VAL A 148 19.18 4.72 -4.03
CA VAL A 148 19.26 5.03 -5.46
C VAL A 148 20.15 6.24 -5.71
N GLN A 149 20.00 7.31 -4.94
CA GLN A 149 20.84 8.52 -5.07
C GLN A 149 22.31 8.22 -4.75
N ASN A 150 22.58 7.41 -3.72
CA ASN A 150 23.94 7.00 -3.37
C ASN A 150 24.57 6.16 -4.51
N ALA A 151 23.82 5.22 -5.09
CA ALA A 151 24.29 4.42 -6.22
C ALA A 151 24.59 5.29 -7.45
N GLN A 152 23.76 6.31 -7.72
CA GLN A 152 24.01 7.28 -8.79
C GLN A 152 25.29 8.08 -8.55
N SER A 153 25.50 8.59 -7.32
CA SER A 153 26.71 9.35 -6.99
C SER A 153 27.99 8.49 -7.10
N ILE A 154 27.91 7.22 -6.70
CA ILE A 154 29.01 6.27 -6.88
C ILE A 154 29.30 6.08 -8.37
N PHE A 155 28.28 5.90 -9.20
CA PHE A 155 28.43 5.73 -10.65
C PHE A 155 29.07 6.96 -11.31
N GLU A 156 28.64 8.17 -10.92
CA GLU A 156 29.24 9.43 -11.39
C GLU A 156 30.72 9.51 -11.00
N SER A 157 31.04 9.19 -9.75
CA SER A 157 32.41 9.18 -9.24
C SER A 157 33.30 8.21 -10.04
N ILE A 158 32.81 6.98 -10.31
CA ILE A 158 33.52 5.99 -11.13
C ILE A 158 33.73 6.52 -12.56
N THR A 159 32.72 7.15 -13.15
CA THR A 159 32.81 7.71 -14.51
C THR A 159 33.88 8.79 -14.61
N ILE A 160 33.95 9.68 -13.61
CA ILE A 160 34.99 10.72 -13.53
C ILE A 160 36.38 10.07 -13.47
N LEU A 161 36.57 9.07 -12.60
CA LEU A 161 37.86 8.38 -12.46
C LEU A 161 38.29 7.69 -13.77
N GLN A 162 37.36 7.02 -14.46
CA GLN A 162 37.63 6.42 -15.77
C GLN A 162 38.01 7.47 -16.82
N SER A 163 37.30 8.60 -16.85
CA SER A 163 37.63 9.71 -17.76
C SER A 163 39.04 10.25 -17.48
N LEU A 164 39.39 10.49 -16.22
CA LEU A 164 40.72 10.97 -15.82
C LEU A 164 41.82 9.95 -16.20
N ALA A 165 41.59 8.67 -15.97
CA ALA A 165 42.51 7.60 -16.36
C ALA A 165 42.78 7.59 -17.88
N SER A 166 41.74 7.75 -18.69
CA SER A 166 41.83 7.74 -20.16
C SER A 166 42.60 8.94 -20.74
N GLN A 167 42.70 10.03 -19.97
CA GLN A 167 43.41 11.24 -20.37
C GLN A 167 44.87 11.25 -19.93
N SER A 168 45.33 10.25 -19.15
CA SER A 168 46.72 10.16 -18.69
C SER A 168 47.62 9.52 -19.76
N PRO A 169 48.61 10.23 -20.32
CA PRO A 169 49.49 9.70 -21.37
C PRO A 169 50.47 8.62 -20.89
N LEU A 170 50.65 8.47 -19.57
CA LEU A 170 51.53 7.47 -18.92
C LEU A 170 50.76 6.42 -18.09
N GLY A 171 49.43 6.56 -17.94
CA GLY A 171 48.58 5.61 -17.20
C GLY A 171 48.63 5.73 -15.66
N GLU A 172 49.35 6.70 -15.08
CA GLU A 172 49.35 6.92 -13.63
C GLU A 172 48.16 7.79 -13.17
N ILE A 173 47.48 7.36 -12.11
CA ILE A 173 46.39 8.09 -11.42
C ILE A 173 46.86 8.36 -9.98
N THR A 174 46.88 9.63 -9.56
CA THR A 174 47.17 10.02 -8.17
C THR A 174 45.89 10.57 -7.52
N LEU A 175 45.38 9.88 -6.48
CA LEU A 175 44.20 10.30 -5.73
C LEU A 175 44.60 11.03 -4.45
N ASN A 176 44.34 12.34 -4.38
CA ASN A 176 44.44 13.11 -3.14
C ASN A 176 43.11 13.08 -2.40
N LEU A 177 43.04 12.34 -1.29
CA LEU A 177 41.92 12.39 -0.36
C LEU A 177 42.13 13.58 0.59
N VAL A 178 41.30 14.61 0.45
CA VAL A 178 41.27 15.74 1.39
C VAL A 178 40.22 15.45 2.46
N THR A 179 40.62 15.45 3.73
CA THR A 179 39.69 15.28 4.86
C THR A 179 38.76 16.49 4.96
N VAL A 180 37.45 16.25 4.98
CA VAL A 180 36.45 17.29 5.25
C VAL A 180 36.38 17.48 6.77
N PRO A 181 36.67 18.67 7.33
CA PRO A 181 36.58 18.88 8.77
C PRO A 181 35.11 18.75 9.22
N SER A 182 34.88 17.89 10.21
CA SER A 182 33.59 17.79 10.90
C SER A 182 33.28 19.09 11.63
N PRO A 183 32.01 19.58 11.63
CA PRO A 183 31.65 20.81 12.32
C PRO A 183 31.87 20.66 13.83
N THR A 184 32.88 21.37 14.34
CA THR A 184 33.18 21.46 15.78
C THR A 184 32.11 22.31 16.44
N ASN A 185 31.36 21.72 17.37
CA ASN A 185 30.37 22.42 18.17
C ASN A 185 31.11 23.25 19.24
N GLU A 186 31.35 24.53 18.98
CA GLU A 186 31.96 25.44 19.96
C GLU A 186 30.93 25.81 21.04
N SER A 187 31.00 25.11 22.18
CA SER A 187 30.37 25.56 23.41
C SER A 187 31.21 26.70 24.00
N ILE A 188 30.69 27.91 23.91
CA ILE A 188 31.27 29.11 24.55
C ILE A 188 31.31 28.90 26.07
N GLY A 189 32.52 28.76 26.62
CA GLY A 189 32.77 28.85 28.05
C GLY A 189 32.80 30.32 28.49
N CYS A 190 31.84 30.74 29.30
CA CYS A 190 31.92 32.00 30.03
C CYS A 190 32.70 31.76 31.32
N GLY A 191 33.89 32.33 31.42
CA GLY A 191 34.74 32.30 32.61
C GLY A 191 34.23 33.23 33.71
N THR A 192 34.41 32.78 34.95
CA THR A 192 34.32 33.55 36.20
C THR A 192 35.58 34.38 36.42
N PHE A 193 35.42 35.66 36.77
CA PHE A 193 36.04 36.34 37.93
C PHE A 193 35.17 37.55 38.31
#